data_AF-A0A1S8C5T7-F1
#
_entry.id   AF-A0A1S8C5T7-F1
#
_cell.length_a   1.000
_cell.length_b   1.000
_cell.length_c   1.000
_cell.angle_alpha   90.00
_cell.angle_beta   90.00
_cell.angle_gamma   90.00
#
_symmetry.space_group_name_H-M   'P 1'
#
loop_
_entity.id
_entity.type
_entity.pdbx_description
1 polymer ?
#
loop_
_entity_poly.entity_id
_entity_poly.type
_entity_poly.pdbx_seq_one_letter_code
_entity_poly.pdbx_strand_id
1 'polypeptide(L)'
;LQQLVDTLNGPVSGFWAGQTDGAIRLSVRAAVDLRAAPTVAGCEDPAALWEEVGRRIGWTRAPRQHLLVHLPAGASSCSVGLAEVGPHRTAGGRVYVRTAAPTVLAHELGHNFGLGHSSAVQCDRQVETGACQVTPYADWYDIMGISWSEAGSLNAVHAAQLGVLPAGDVVSVGPDTPPTAFTLSPVGAATGTRAVRLAAADGSVYWLEYRAPVGLDSWLGTPVPELARAAVRGGGPPGRRG
;
A
#
# COMPACT_ATOMS: atom_id res chain seq x y z
N LEU A 1 -3.98 -19.35 -14.47
CA LEU A 1 -2.72 -18.70 -14.87
C LEU A 1 -2.97 -17.44 -15.69
N GLN A 2 -3.63 -17.52 -16.85
CA GLN A 2 -3.86 -16.36 -17.72
C GLN A 2 -4.51 -15.16 -16.99
N GLN A 3 -5.58 -15.40 -16.24
CA GLN A 3 -6.23 -14.36 -15.42
C GLN A 3 -5.25 -13.58 -14.52
N LEU A 4 -4.32 -14.26 -13.86
CA LEU A 4 -3.32 -13.62 -13.00
C LEU A 4 -2.38 -12.73 -13.83
N VAL A 5 -1.94 -13.22 -14.99
CA VAL A 5 -1.07 -12.47 -15.91
C VAL A 5 -1.79 -11.23 -16.42
N ASP A 6 -3.07 -11.36 -16.78
CA ASP A 6 -3.89 -10.24 -17.24
C ASP A 6 -4.11 -9.21 -16.13
N THR A 7 -4.35 -9.64 -14.89
CA THR A 7 -4.45 -8.75 -13.73
C THR A 7 -3.14 -7.99 -13.48
N LEU A 8 -2.00 -8.66 -13.56
CA LEU A 8 -0.69 -8.05 -13.36
C LEU A 8 -0.34 -7.04 -14.45
N ASN A 9 -0.59 -7.39 -15.71
CA ASN A 9 -0.30 -6.54 -16.87
C ASN A 9 -1.30 -5.40 -17.05
N GLY A 10 -2.54 -5.58 -16.60
CA GLY A 10 -3.62 -4.60 -16.71
C GLY A 10 -3.75 -3.76 -15.43
N PRO A 11 -4.72 -4.06 -14.55
CA PRO A 11 -5.07 -3.19 -13.43
C PRO A 11 -3.93 -2.92 -12.44
N VAL A 12 -3.07 -3.91 -12.14
CA VAL A 12 -1.95 -3.71 -11.21
C VAL A 12 -0.88 -2.81 -11.81
N SER A 13 -0.50 -3.07 -13.07
CA SER A 13 0.42 -2.21 -13.81
C SER A 13 -0.14 -0.80 -13.99
N GLY A 14 -1.43 -0.68 -14.32
CA GLY A 14 -2.15 0.58 -14.44
C GLY A 14 -2.20 1.39 -13.14
N PHE A 15 -2.47 0.73 -12.01
CA PHE A 15 -2.42 1.35 -10.69
C PHE A 15 -1.04 1.97 -10.43
N TRP A 16 0.02 1.15 -10.50
CA TRP A 16 1.37 1.63 -10.19
C TRP A 16 1.85 2.69 -11.18
N ALA A 17 1.55 2.54 -12.47
CA ALA A 17 1.87 3.55 -13.47
C ALA A 17 1.15 4.88 -13.20
N GLY A 18 -0.13 4.84 -12.83
CA GLY A 18 -0.91 6.04 -12.51
C GLY A 18 -0.44 6.73 -11.24
N GLN A 19 -0.15 5.98 -10.18
CA GLN A 19 0.28 6.53 -8.90
C GLN A 19 1.71 7.09 -8.90
N THR A 20 2.53 6.69 -9.87
CA THR A 20 3.96 7.02 -9.91
C THR A 20 4.36 7.85 -11.12
N ASP A 21 3.38 8.39 -11.87
CA ASP A 21 3.61 9.08 -13.15
C ASP A 21 4.51 8.25 -14.11
N GLY A 22 4.26 6.95 -14.15
CA GLY A 22 4.98 5.99 -14.98
C GLY A 22 6.37 5.58 -14.48
N ALA A 23 6.82 6.04 -13.31
CA ALA A 23 8.11 5.61 -12.75
C ALA A 23 8.13 4.11 -12.39
N ILE A 24 6.98 3.52 -12.10
CA ILE A 24 6.79 2.08 -11.92
C ILE A 24 5.81 1.58 -12.98
N ARG A 25 6.27 0.70 -13.87
CA ARG A 25 5.44 -0.03 -14.84
C ARG A 25 5.75 -1.50 -14.77
N LEU A 26 4.70 -2.29 -14.57
CA LEU A 26 4.83 -3.73 -14.36
C LEU A 26 4.47 -4.48 -15.62
N SER A 27 5.16 -5.60 -15.84
CA SER A 27 4.78 -6.55 -16.87
C SER A 27 5.34 -7.92 -16.55
N VAL A 28 4.53 -8.95 -16.75
CA VAL A 28 4.93 -10.34 -16.63
C VAL A 28 5.85 -10.69 -17.80
N ARG A 29 7.06 -11.18 -17.48
CA ARG A 29 8.06 -11.59 -18.48
C ARG A 29 8.01 -13.08 -18.79
N ALA A 30 7.66 -13.89 -17.80
CA ALA A 30 7.48 -15.33 -17.94
C ALA A 30 6.44 -15.80 -16.91
N ALA A 31 5.72 -16.87 -17.25
CA ALA A 31 4.76 -17.51 -16.36
C ALA A 31 4.89 -19.02 -16.52
N VAL A 32 5.04 -19.74 -15.40
CA VAL A 32 5.21 -21.19 -15.38
C VAL A 32 4.12 -21.80 -14.52
N ASP A 33 3.40 -22.79 -15.05
CA ASP A 33 2.40 -23.54 -14.28
C ASP A 33 3.06 -24.70 -13.53
N LEU A 34 3.10 -24.61 -12.20
CA LEU A 34 3.69 -25.63 -11.33
C LEU A 34 2.63 -26.46 -10.59
N ARG A 35 1.34 -26.40 -10.96
CA ARG A 35 0.27 -27.10 -10.22
C ARG A 35 0.46 -28.61 -10.13
N ALA A 36 1.08 -29.23 -11.14
CA ALA A 36 1.37 -30.66 -11.15
C ALA A 36 2.63 -31.05 -10.35
N ALA A 37 3.37 -30.07 -9.81
CA ALA A 37 4.61 -30.28 -9.08
C ALA A 37 4.57 -29.47 -7.77
N PRO A 38 3.96 -30.00 -6.70
CA PRO A 38 3.93 -29.33 -5.40
C PRO A 38 5.33 -28.96 -4.90
N THR A 39 5.44 -27.88 -4.13
CA THR A 39 6.66 -27.52 -3.42
C THR A 39 6.81 -28.38 -2.17
N VAL A 40 8.05 -28.53 -1.70
CA VAL A 40 8.33 -29.15 -0.41
C VAL A 40 8.15 -28.12 0.70
N ALA A 41 8.65 -26.90 0.49
CA ALA A 41 8.45 -25.80 1.41
C ALA A 41 7.03 -25.23 1.29
N GLY A 42 6.44 -24.91 2.45
CA GLY A 42 5.15 -24.26 2.58
C GLY A 42 5.26 -22.83 3.10
N CYS A 43 4.15 -22.31 3.62
CA CYS A 43 4.04 -20.93 4.09
C CYS A 43 4.62 -20.70 5.50
N GLU A 44 4.97 -21.77 6.20
CA GLU A 44 5.75 -21.76 7.43
C GLU A 44 7.20 -21.29 7.21
N ASP A 45 7.73 -21.50 6.00
CA ASP A 45 9.02 -20.96 5.54
C ASP A 45 8.87 -20.35 4.14
N PRO A 46 8.35 -19.11 4.05
CA PRO A 46 8.17 -18.42 2.77
C PRO A 46 9.47 -18.25 1.98
N ALA A 47 10.61 -18.09 2.68
CA ALA A 47 11.90 -17.94 2.05
C ALA A 47 12.28 -19.22 1.32
N ALA A 48 12.17 -20.38 1.97
CA ALA A 48 12.41 -21.68 1.34
C ALA A 48 11.45 -21.94 0.17
N LEU A 49 10.16 -21.58 0.32
CA LEU A 49 9.17 -21.67 -0.76
C LEU A 49 9.61 -20.88 -2.00
N TRP A 50 10.01 -19.63 -1.83
CA TRP A 50 10.43 -18.80 -2.96
C TRP A 50 11.76 -19.26 -3.57
N GLU A 51 12.74 -19.67 -2.76
CA GLU A 51 14.01 -20.23 -3.26
C GLU A 51 13.77 -21.51 -4.06
N GLU A 52 12.90 -22.39 -3.57
CA GLU A 52 12.53 -23.62 -4.27
C GLU A 52 11.89 -23.34 -5.62
N VAL A 53 10.89 -22.44 -5.67
CA VAL A 53 10.25 -22.03 -6.94
C VAL A 53 11.25 -21.34 -7.85
N GLY A 54 12.06 -20.42 -7.32
CA GLY A 54 13.10 -19.71 -8.07
C GLY A 54 14.05 -20.66 -8.77
N ARG A 55 14.58 -21.66 -8.05
CA ARG A 55 15.43 -22.72 -8.61
C ARG A 55 14.74 -23.53 -9.70
N ARG A 56 13.46 -23.89 -9.51
CA ARG A 56 12.69 -24.69 -10.48
C ARG A 56 12.47 -23.96 -11.80
N ILE A 57 12.32 -22.63 -11.77
CA ILE A 57 12.05 -21.83 -12.97
C ILE A 57 13.29 -21.07 -13.48
N GLY A 58 14.45 -21.25 -12.84
CA GLY A 58 15.69 -20.54 -13.17
C GLY A 58 15.63 -19.02 -12.91
N TRP A 59 14.78 -18.58 -11.98
CA TRP A 59 14.73 -17.18 -11.57
C TRP A 59 15.82 -16.88 -10.54
N THR A 60 16.51 -15.77 -10.73
CA THR A 60 17.50 -15.24 -9.80
C THR A 60 17.14 -13.81 -9.44
N ARG A 61 17.37 -13.41 -8.19
CA ARG A 61 17.15 -12.02 -7.76
C ARG A 61 17.99 -11.07 -8.61
N ALA A 62 17.34 -10.03 -9.10
CA ALA A 62 17.98 -8.91 -9.79
C ALA A 62 17.17 -7.62 -9.59
N PRO A 63 17.80 -6.45 -9.76
CA PRO A 63 17.09 -5.18 -9.69
C PRO A 63 15.88 -5.15 -10.62
N ARG A 64 14.75 -4.63 -10.12
CA ARG A 64 13.47 -4.52 -10.83
C ARG A 64 12.86 -5.84 -11.29
N GLN A 65 13.35 -6.97 -10.78
CA GLN A 65 12.78 -8.29 -11.05
C GLN A 65 12.04 -8.82 -9.83
N HIS A 66 10.83 -9.28 -10.04
CA HIS A 66 9.97 -9.79 -8.98
C HIS A 66 9.63 -11.25 -9.25
N LEU A 67 9.73 -12.09 -8.22
CA LEU A 67 9.18 -13.43 -8.22
C LEU A 67 7.82 -13.39 -7.53
N LEU A 68 6.76 -13.79 -8.23
CA LEU A 68 5.43 -13.93 -7.66
C LEU A 68 4.99 -15.39 -7.74
N VAL A 69 4.68 -15.97 -6.59
CA VAL A 69 4.16 -17.32 -6.45
C VAL A 69 2.67 -17.26 -6.18
N HIS A 70 1.85 -17.72 -7.11
CA HIS A 70 0.41 -17.81 -6.91
C HIS A 70 0.04 -19.19 -6.37
N LEU A 71 -0.31 -19.21 -5.09
CA LEU A 71 -0.68 -20.40 -4.35
C LEU A 71 -2.12 -20.84 -4.68
N PRO A 72 -2.45 -22.13 -4.50
CA PRO A 72 -3.84 -22.59 -4.60
C PRO A 72 -4.75 -21.86 -3.60
N ALA A 73 -5.98 -21.53 -3.99
CA ALA A 73 -6.96 -20.87 -3.11
C ALA A 73 -7.20 -21.66 -1.81
N GLY A 74 -7.14 -23.01 -1.89
CA GLY A 74 -7.29 -23.94 -0.76
C GLY A 74 -6.10 -24.02 0.19
N ALA A 75 -5.00 -23.30 -0.02
CA ALA A 75 -3.85 -23.24 0.88
C ALA A 75 -4.18 -22.40 2.14
N SER A 76 -5.13 -22.85 2.95
CA SER A 76 -5.71 -22.09 4.07
C SER A 76 -4.74 -21.77 5.20
N SER A 77 -3.63 -22.51 5.33
CA SER A 77 -2.55 -22.25 6.28
C SER A 77 -1.69 -21.04 5.92
N CYS A 78 -1.83 -20.50 4.70
CA CYS A 78 -1.09 -19.33 4.24
C CYS A 78 -1.92 -18.06 4.41
N SER A 79 -1.25 -16.92 4.59
CA SER A 79 -1.91 -15.61 4.46
C SER A 79 -2.47 -15.42 3.04
N VAL A 80 -3.33 -14.42 2.85
CA VAL A 80 -3.86 -14.09 1.52
C VAL A 80 -2.76 -13.58 0.60
N GLY A 81 -1.80 -12.83 1.15
CA GLY A 81 -0.59 -12.36 0.52
C GLY A 81 0.55 -12.22 1.53
N LEU A 82 1.77 -12.32 1.05
CA LEU A 82 2.99 -11.99 1.78
C LEU A 82 4.06 -11.58 0.78
N ALA A 83 4.81 -10.55 1.12
CA ALA A 83 5.93 -10.08 0.33
C ALA A 83 7.12 -9.68 1.19
N GLU A 84 8.29 -9.67 0.57
CA GLU A 84 9.45 -9.00 1.13
C GLU A 84 9.29 -7.48 1.05
N VAL A 85 9.76 -6.78 2.09
CA VAL A 85 9.91 -5.33 2.03
C VAL A 85 11.27 -4.99 1.44
N GLY A 86 11.27 -4.42 0.23
CA GLY A 86 12.49 -4.00 -0.45
C GLY A 86 13.11 -2.74 0.17
N PRO A 87 14.41 -2.47 -0.04
CA PRO A 87 15.03 -1.23 0.43
C PRO A 87 14.65 0.01 -0.39
N HIS A 88 14.17 -0.16 -1.62
CA HIS A 88 13.78 0.92 -2.53
C HIS A 88 13.04 0.39 -3.77
N ARG A 89 12.38 1.28 -4.52
CA ARG A 89 11.49 0.93 -5.65
C ARG A 89 12.09 0.07 -6.77
N THR A 90 13.41 0.07 -6.93
CA THR A 90 14.10 -0.71 -7.98
C THR A 90 14.74 -1.99 -7.48
N ALA A 91 14.53 -2.40 -6.23
CA ALA A 91 15.23 -3.55 -5.66
C ALA A 91 14.78 -4.89 -6.27
N GLY A 92 13.53 -4.99 -6.72
CA GLY A 92 12.90 -6.27 -6.99
C GLY A 92 12.46 -6.95 -5.69
N GLY A 93 12.08 -8.23 -5.76
CA GLY A 93 11.79 -9.01 -4.56
C GLY A 93 10.78 -10.13 -4.79
N ARG A 94 10.27 -10.70 -3.70
CA ARG A 94 9.51 -11.95 -3.73
C ARG A 94 8.14 -11.76 -3.08
N VAL A 95 7.13 -12.36 -3.68
CA VAL A 95 5.72 -12.30 -3.26
C VAL A 95 5.13 -13.69 -3.35
N TYR A 96 4.25 -14.04 -2.42
CA TYR A 96 3.21 -15.03 -2.70
C TYR A 96 1.82 -14.44 -2.48
N VAL A 97 0.83 -14.96 -3.21
CA VAL A 97 -0.58 -14.63 -3.06
C VAL A 97 -1.45 -15.86 -3.25
N ARG A 98 -2.64 -15.87 -2.63
CA ARG A 98 -3.69 -16.89 -2.84
C ARG A 98 -4.83 -16.44 -3.73
N THR A 99 -4.75 -15.21 -4.23
CA THR A 99 -5.80 -14.57 -5.02
C THR A 99 -5.21 -13.81 -6.20
N ALA A 100 -6.01 -13.65 -7.24
CA ALA A 100 -5.73 -12.75 -8.36
C ALA A 100 -6.44 -11.39 -8.21
N ALA A 101 -6.84 -11.02 -6.99
CA ALA A 101 -7.44 -9.72 -6.70
C ALA A 101 -6.43 -8.58 -6.97
N PRO A 102 -6.78 -7.56 -7.78
CA PRO A 102 -5.86 -6.48 -8.11
C PRO A 102 -5.34 -5.71 -6.89
N THR A 103 -6.19 -5.47 -5.89
CA THR A 103 -5.85 -4.73 -4.67
C THR A 103 -4.78 -5.43 -3.85
N VAL A 104 -4.94 -6.74 -3.61
CA VAL A 104 -3.94 -7.57 -2.93
C VAL A 104 -2.63 -7.62 -3.73
N LEU A 105 -2.70 -7.88 -5.03
CA LEU A 105 -1.50 -7.93 -5.87
C LEU A 105 -0.72 -6.61 -5.88
N ALA A 106 -1.44 -5.48 -5.98
CA ALA A 106 -0.84 -4.16 -5.92
C ALA A 106 -0.20 -3.89 -4.56
N HIS A 107 -0.90 -4.19 -3.46
CA HIS A 107 -0.41 -4.07 -2.09
C HIS A 107 0.89 -4.85 -1.88
N GLU A 108 0.89 -6.16 -2.18
CA GLU A 108 2.07 -7.00 -1.98
C GLU A 108 3.27 -6.57 -2.85
N LEU A 109 3.02 -6.07 -4.06
CA LEU A 109 4.10 -5.50 -4.88
C LEU A 109 4.61 -4.17 -4.31
N GLY A 110 3.78 -3.40 -3.61
CA GLY A 110 4.18 -2.20 -2.88
C GLY A 110 5.28 -2.47 -1.85
N HIS A 111 5.21 -3.61 -1.16
CA HIS A 111 6.28 -4.05 -0.26
C HIS A 111 7.62 -4.23 -0.98
N ASN A 112 7.65 -4.87 -2.15
CA ASN A 112 8.89 -4.98 -2.91
C ASN A 112 9.45 -3.62 -3.37
N PHE A 113 8.60 -2.59 -3.49
CA PHE A 113 9.04 -1.22 -3.76
C PHE A 113 9.55 -0.48 -2.51
N GLY A 114 9.41 -1.12 -1.34
CA GLY A 114 9.91 -0.69 -0.06
C GLY A 114 8.89 -0.05 0.86
N LEU A 115 7.61 -0.13 0.51
CA LEU A 115 6.55 0.44 1.32
C LEU A 115 6.19 -0.48 2.50
N GLY A 116 5.93 0.13 3.66
CA GLY A 116 5.34 -0.55 4.80
C GLY A 116 3.82 -0.52 4.74
N HIS A 117 3.14 -1.08 5.75
CA HIS A 117 1.69 -0.91 5.88
C HIS A 117 1.32 0.52 6.28
N SER A 118 0.29 1.06 5.65
CA SER A 118 -0.37 2.27 6.14
C SER A 118 -1.25 1.90 7.33
N SER A 119 -0.85 2.39 8.49
CA SER A 119 -1.41 2.02 9.80
C SER A 119 -2.05 3.25 10.47
N ALA A 120 -2.97 3.03 11.40
CA ALA A 120 -3.50 4.11 12.23
C ALA A 120 -2.88 4.06 13.63
N VAL A 121 -2.49 5.22 14.14
CA VAL A 121 -2.14 5.40 15.55
C VAL A 121 -3.34 6.06 16.24
N GLN A 122 -3.77 5.47 17.36
CA GLN A 122 -4.81 6.05 18.22
C GLN A 122 -4.28 6.12 19.64
N CYS A 123 -4.33 7.31 20.23
CA CYS A 123 -3.97 7.55 21.61
C CYS A 123 -5.22 7.90 22.42
N ASP A 124 -5.30 7.41 23.66
CA ASP A 124 -6.48 7.61 24.50
C ASP A 124 -6.64 9.06 24.93
N ARG A 125 -7.69 9.74 24.42
CA ARG A 125 -8.08 11.12 24.76
C ARG A 125 -6.98 12.18 24.56
N GLN A 126 -5.91 11.82 23.87
CA GLN A 126 -4.74 12.67 23.64
C GLN A 126 -4.34 12.59 22.17
N VAL A 127 -3.65 13.61 21.69
CA VAL A 127 -3.02 13.63 20.37
C VAL A 127 -1.59 13.14 20.55
N GLU A 128 -1.26 11.98 19.96
CA GLU A 128 0.11 11.43 19.87
C GLU A 128 0.85 11.19 21.20
N THR A 129 0.16 11.20 22.34
CA THR A 129 0.79 11.05 23.67
C THR A 129 0.00 10.11 24.57
N GLY A 130 0.69 9.54 25.57
CA GLY A 130 0.09 8.63 26.54
C GLY A 130 0.02 7.19 26.02
N ALA A 131 -1.07 6.49 26.34
CA ALA A 131 -1.30 5.12 25.88
C ALA A 131 -1.79 5.14 24.44
N CYS A 132 -0.92 4.75 23.52
CA CYS A 132 -1.22 4.68 22.08
C CYS A 132 -1.20 3.24 21.59
N GLN A 133 -2.02 2.94 20.59
CA GLN A 133 -2.05 1.66 19.89
C GLN A 133 -1.88 1.89 18.39
N VAL A 134 -1.05 1.07 17.76
CA VAL A 134 -0.92 1.03 16.30
C VAL A 134 -1.79 -0.10 15.80
N THR A 135 -2.72 0.22 14.90
CA THR A 135 -3.50 -0.78 14.18
C THR A 135 -2.95 -0.88 12.75
N PRO A 136 -2.27 -1.98 12.41
CA PRO A 136 -1.80 -2.20 11.05
C PRO A 136 -2.96 -2.15 10.05
N TYR A 137 -2.71 -1.65 8.84
CA TYR A 137 -3.69 -1.55 7.75
C TYR A 137 -4.89 -0.63 7.99
N ALA A 138 -4.92 0.11 9.11
CA ALA A 138 -6.07 0.92 9.48
C ALA A 138 -6.12 2.30 8.81
N ASP A 139 -5.24 2.57 7.84
CA ASP A 139 -5.53 3.55 6.80
C ASP A 139 -6.34 2.85 5.70
N TRP A 140 -7.59 3.25 5.51
CA TRP A 140 -8.49 2.60 4.55
C TRP A 140 -8.45 3.27 3.17
N TYR A 141 -7.68 4.35 3.04
CA TYR A 141 -7.64 5.24 1.88
C TYR A 141 -6.38 5.05 1.03
N ASP A 142 -5.43 4.25 1.51
CA ASP A 142 -4.16 3.98 0.87
C ASP A 142 -4.06 2.51 0.46
N ILE A 143 -3.40 2.23 -0.67
CA ILE A 143 -3.22 0.86 -1.17
C ILE A 143 -2.43 -0.05 -0.22
N MET A 144 -1.53 0.52 0.59
CA MET A 144 -0.78 -0.19 1.62
C MET A 144 -1.56 -0.29 2.94
N GLY A 145 -2.79 0.20 2.96
CA GLY A 145 -3.80 -0.06 3.95
C GLY A 145 -4.45 -1.43 3.81
N ILE A 146 -5.64 -1.59 4.37
CA ILE A 146 -6.40 -2.84 4.22
C ILE A 146 -6.76 -3.08 2.75
N SER A 147 -6.44 -4.28 2.23
CA SER A 147 -6.85 -4.69 0.88
C SER A 147 -8.30 -5.20 0.89
N TRP A 148 -9.19 -4.49 0.20
CA TRP A 148 -10.61 -4.84 0.06
C TRP A 148 -11.09 -4.55 -1.36
N SER A 149 -12.37 -4.20 -1.57
CA SER A 149 -12.91 -3.95 -2.92
C SER A 149 -12.34 -2.70 -3.58
N GLU A 150 -11.87 -1.73 -2.78
CA GLU A 150 -11.37 -0.44 -3.26
C GLU A 150 -9.84 -0.37 -3.23
N ALA A 151 -9.27 0.28 -4.25
CA ALA A 151 -7.84 0.60 -4.34
C ALA A 151 -7.65 2.10 -4.08
N GLY A 152 -7.35 2.46 -2.84
CA GLY A 152 -7.06 3.84 -2.46
C GLY A 152 -5.76 4.39 -3.09
N SER A 153 -5.73 5.69 -3.35
CA SER A 153 -4.54 6.38 -3.86
C SER A 153 -3.40 6.35 -2.85
N LEU A 154 -2.17 6.26 -3.33
CA LEU A 154 -0.98 6.28 -2.50
C LEU A 154 -0.94 7.55 -1.63
N ASN A 155 -0.66 7.41 -0.34
CA ASN A 155 -0.49 8.53 0.57
C ASN A 155 0.78 9.32 0.27
N ALA A 156 0.82 10.57 0.72
CA ALA A 156 1.91 11.49 0.44
C ALA A 156 3.26 10.98 0.98
N VAL A 157 3.25 10.24 2.10
CA VAL A 157 4.46 9.68 2.71
C VAL A 157 5.08 8.61 1.82
N HIS A 158 4.28 7.65 1.36
CA HIS A 158 4.70 6.59 0.46
C HIS A 158 5.07 7.15 -0.92
N ALA A 159 4.32 8.13 -1.44
CA ALA A 159 4.68 8.81 -2.69
C ALA A 159 6.03 9.55 -2.58
N ALA A 160 6.29 10.22 -1.45
CA ALA A 160 7.58 10.84 -1.17
C ALA A 160 8.70 9.80 -1.02
N GLN A 161 8.44 8.68 -0.34
CA GLN A 161 9.40 7.58 -0.18
C GLN A 161 9.79 6.95 -1.53
N LEU A 162 8.83 6.79 -2.45
CA LEU A 162 9.11 6.34 -3.81
C LEU A 162 9.77 7.42 -4.67
N GLY A 163 9.83 8.68 -4.22
CA GLY A 163 10.35 9.81 -4.98
C GLY A 163 9.49 10.18 -6.18
N VAL A 164 8.18 9.99 -6.08
CA VAL A 164 7.19 10.24 -7.14
C VAL A 164 6.23 11.37 -6.80
N LEU A 165 6.40 12.00 -5.63
CA LEU A 165 5.70 13.21 -5.24
C LEU A 165 6.53 14.43 -5.71
N PRO A 166 6.12 15.17 -6.75
CA PRO A 166 6.88 16.29 -7.27
C PRO A 166 7.10 17.36 -6.20
N ALA A 167 8.27 18.01 -6.21
CA ALA A 167 8.59 19.05 -5.24
C ALA A 167 7.60 20.24 -5.27
N GLY A 168 7.03 20.54 -6.45
CA GLY A 168 6.00 21.57 -6.60
C GLY A 168 4.64 21.22 -5.97
N ASP A 169 4.42 19.95 -5.62
CA ASP A 169 3.18 19.47 -5.03
C ASP A 169 3.24 19.40 -3.50
N VAL A 170 4.40 19.73 -2.91
CA VAL A 170 4.62 19.68 -1.46
C VAL A 170 5.08 21.03 -0.94
N VAL A 171 4.36 21.53 0.06
CA VAL A 171 4.84 22.67 0.84
C VAL A 171 5.51 22.14 2.10
N SER A 172 6.72 22.62 2.40
CA SER A 172 7.40 22.31 3.67
C SER A 172 7.23 23.46 4.65
N VAL A 173 6.81 23.15 5.87
CA VAL A 173 6.69 24.10 6.97
C VAL A 173 7.51 23.62 8.16
N GLY A 174 8.10 24.56 8.88
CA GLY A 174 8.90 24.31 10.07
C GLY A 174 8.48 25.19 11.25
N PRO A 175 9.17 25.09 12.40
CA PRO A 175 8.79 25.78 13.64
C PRO A 175 8.73 27.30 13.51
N ASP A 176 9.59 27.88 12.67
CA ASP A 176 9.67 29.33 12.45
C ASP A 176 8.75 29.83 11.33
N THR A 177 7.96 28.94 10.70
CA THR A 177 6.99 29.33 9.67
C THR A 177 5.82 30.04 10.34
N PRO A 178 5.48 31.29 9.96
CA PRO A 178 4.35 31.99 10.53
C PRO A 178 3.04 31.25 10.20
N PRO A 179 1.96 31.44 10.98
CA PRO A 179 0.65 30.89 10.68
C PRO A 179 0.25 31.23 9.23
N THR A 180 0.12 30.19 8.40
CA THR A 180 -0.09 30.32 6.97
C THR A 180 -1.26 29.43 6.55
N ALA A 181 -2.14 29.97 5.71
CA ALA A 181 -3.21 29.20 5.09
C ALA A 181 -2.71 28.54 3.81
N PHE A 182 -2.99 27.25 3.65
CA PHE A 182 -2.69 26.50 2.42
C PHE A 182 -3.98 25.97 1.81
N THR A 183 -4.09 26.05 0.48
CA THR A 183 -5.12 25.33 -0.27
C THR A 183 -4.53 24.02 -0.76
N LEU A 184 -5.12 22.90 -0.31
CA LEU A 184 -4.71 21.57 -0.73
C LEU A 184 -5.57 21.07 -1.89
N SER A 185 -4.91 20.60 -2.94
CA SER A 185 -5.49 19.73 -3.94
C SER A 185 -5.62 18.31 -3.36
N PRO A 186 -6.66 17.54 -3.73
CA PRO A 186 -6.76 16.14 -3.30
C PRO A 186 -5.54 15.33 -3.73
N VAL A 187 -5.14 14.33 -2.94
CA VAL A 187 -4.02 13.44 -3.31
C VAL A 187 -4.28 12.71 -4.63
N GLY A 188 -5.53 12.31 -4.87
CA GLY A 188 -5.98 11.72 -6.13
C GLY A 188 -6.00 12.68 -7.33
N ALA A 189 -5.66 13.96 -7.16
CA ALA A 189 -5.49 14.90 -8.26
C ALA A 189 -4.11 14.75 -8.92
N ALA A 190 -4.01 15.10 -10.20
CA ALA A 190 -2.77 14.99 -10.96
C ALA A 190 -1.76 16.12 -10.70
N THR A 191 -2.22 17.28 -10.20
CA THR A 191 -1.40 18.49 -10.02
C THR A 191 -1.89 19.32 -8.84
N GLY A 192 -1.05 20.27 -8.41
CA GLY A 192 -1.34 21.22 -7.33
C GLY A 192 -0.68 20.82 -6.01
N THR A 193 -0.84 21.63 -4.97
CA THR A 193 -0.30 21.32 -3.64
C THR A 193 -1.07 20.15 -3.03
N ARG A 194 -0.51 18.95 -3.06
CA ARG A 194 -1.16 17.71 -2.58
C ARG A 194 -0.80 17.36 -1.14
N ALA A 195 0.28 17.92 -0.62
CA ALA A 195 0.65 17.72 0.78
C ALA A 195 1.35 18.92 1.42
N VAL A 196 1.23 19.02 2.74
CA VAL A 196 2.12 19.85 3.57
C VAL A 196 2.98 18.91 4.42
N ARG A 197 4.29 19.04 4.31
CA ARG A 197 5.26 18.37 5.19
C ARG A 197 5.59 19.29 6.36
N LEU A 198 5.20 18.92 7.57
CA LEU A 198 5.42 19.70 8.78
C LEU A 198 6.58 19.09 9.58
N ALA A 199 7.66 19.86 9.77
CA ALA A 199 8.74 19.50 10.69
C ALA A 199 8.49 20.19 12.04
N ALA A 200 8.27 19.39 13.08
CA ALA A 200 8.12 19.89 14.44
C ALA A 200 9.50 20.16 15.09
N ALA A 201 9.50 20.97 16.15
CA ALA A 201 10.73 21.39 16.83
C ALA A 201 11.47 20.23 17.53
N ASP A 202 10.76 19.16 17.86
CA ASP A 202 11.30 17.93 18.45
C ASP A 202 11.90 16.97 17.39
N GLY A 203 11.84 17.33 16.10
CA GLY A 203 12.31 16.51 14.99
C GLY A 203 11.23 15.59 14.38
N SER A 204 10.03 15.52 14.97
CA SER A 204 8.91 14.78 14.40
C SER A 204 8.49 15.36 13.06
N VAL A 205 8.11 14.50 12.11
CA VAL A 205 7.66 14.92 10.78
C VAL A 205 6.23 14.43 10.55
N TYR A 206 5.34 15.36 10.27
CA TYR A 206 3.96 15.08 9.91
C TYR A 206 3.72 15.41 8.45
N TRP A 207 2.75 14.73 7.86
CA TRP A 207 2.27 15.03 6.53
C TRP A 207 0.77 15.29 6.61
N LEU A 208 0.35 16.46 6.17
CA LEU A 208 -1.06 16.79 5.98
C LEU A 208 -1.40 16.58 4.52
N GLU A 209 -2.42 15.77 4.28
CA GLU A 209 -2.96 15.51 2.95
C GLU A 209 -4.48 15.66 2.95
N TYR A 210 -5.06 15.90 1.78
CA TYR A 210 -6.50 15.99 1.60
C TYR A 210 -7.00 14.87 0.70
N ARG A 211 -8.01 14.12 1.17
CA ARG A 211 -8.68 13.07 0.39
C ARG A 211 -10.09 13.52 0.00
N ALA A 212 -10.42 13.32 -1.27
CA ALA A 212 -11.70 13.74 -1.86
C ALA A 212 -12.13 12.68 -2.89
N PRO A 213 -13.43 12.63 -3.26
CA PRO A 213 -13.94 11.63 -4.19
C PRO A 213 -13.56 11.92 -5.66
N VAL A 214 -12.27 11.83 -5.96
CA VAL A 214 -11.68 12.09 -7.27
C VAL A 214 -10.66 11.02 -7.62
N GLY A 215 -10.47 10.75 -8.91
CA GLY A 215 -9.48 9.76 -9.36
C GLY A 215 -9.77 8.37 -8.78
N LEU A 216 -8.74 7.69 -8.28
CA LEU A 216 -8.89 6.38 -7.62
C LEU A 216 -9.67 6.45 -6.30
N ASP A 217 -9.80 7.63 -5.71
CA ASP A 217 -10.51 7.84 -4.45
C ASP A 217 -12.01 8.14 -4.67
N SER A 218 -12.53 8.01 -5.91
CA SER A 218 -13.93 8.35 -6.24
C SER A 218 -14.97 7.65 -5.37
N TRP A 219 -14.64 6.47 -4.84
CA TRP A 219 -15.47 5.67 -3.95
C TRP A 219 -15.72 6.36 -2.59
N LEU A 220 -14.89 7.33 -2.17
CA LEU A 220 -15.13 8.13 -0.95
C LEU A 220 -16.45 8.91 -0.99
N GLY A 221 -17.01 9.14 -2.18
CA GLY A 221 -18.30 9.80 -2.36
C GLY A 221 -19.48 8.86 -2.15
N THR A 222 -19.23 7.57 -1.96
CA THR A 222 -20.25 6.54 -1.80
C THR A 222 -20.24 5.98 -0.37
N PRO A 223 -21.41 5.74 0.26
CA PRO A 223 -21.45 5.05 1.53
C PRO A 223 -20.95 3.62 1.39
N VAL A 224 -19.73 3.36 1.85
CA VAL A 224 -19.14 2.02 1.88
C VAL A 224 -19.37 1.37 3.25
N PRO A 225 -20.08 0.22 3.32
CA PRO A 225 -20.44 -0.43 4.58
C PRO A 225 -19.25 -0.75 5.50
N GLU A 226 -18.10 -1.07 4.92
CA GLU A 226 -16.89 -1.44 5.64
C GLU A 226 -16.25 -0.24 6.36
N LEU A 227 -16.20 0.93 5.72
CA LEU A 227 -15.78 2.18 6.37
C LEU A 227 -16.75 2.59 7.49
N ALA A 228 -18.06 2.41 7.29
CA ALA A 228 -19.05 2.69 8.32
C ALA A 228 -18.85 1.79 9.56
N ARG A 229 -18.47 0.51 9.35
CA ARG A 229 -18.15 -0.42 10.44
C ARG A 229 -16.83 -0.10 11.14
N ALA A 230 -15.84 0.42 10.41
CA ALA A 230 -14.58 0.91 10.98
C ALA A 230 -14.79 2.15 11.85
N ALA A 231 -15.57 3.12 11.38
CA ALA A 231 -15.96 4.30 12.15
C ALA A 231 -16.72 3.94 13.45
N VAL A 232 -17.56 2.90 13.42
CA VAL A 232 -18.28 2.41 14.60
C VAL A 232 -17.37 1.67 15.59
N ARG A 233 -16.27 1.03 15.13
CA ARG A 233 -15.28 0.40 16.02
C ARG A 233 -14.30 1.42 16.63
N GLY A 234 -14.02 2.53 15.93
CA GLY A 234 -13.20 3.64 16.44
C GLY A 234 -13.98 4.70 17.24
N GLY A 235 -15.31 4.66 17.19
CA GLY A 235 -16.19 5.62 17.86
C GLY A 235 -17.22 4.92 18.75
N GLY A 236 -16.90 4.75 20.03
CA GLY A 236 -17.95 4.62 21.05
C GLY A 236 -18.85 5.86 20.98
N PRO A 237 -20.19 5.72 21.07
CA PRO A 237 -21.10 6.84 20.87
C PRO A 237 -20.85 7.94 21.91
N PRO A 238 -21.03 9.23 21.56
CA PRO A 238 -21.07 10.28 22.57
C PRO A 238 -22.26 9.99 23.48
N GLY A 239 -21.96 9.60 24.72
CA GLY A 239 -22.96 9.48 25.78
C GLY A 239 -23.75 10.77 25.85
N ARG A 240 -25.05 10.67 25.56
CA ARG A 240 -25.99 11.75 25.87
C ARG A 240 -26.02 11.94 27.38
N ARG A 241 -25.92 13.19 27.79
CA ARG A 241 -26.00 13.68 29.16
C ARG A 241 -27.24 13.15 29.87
N GLY A 242 -27.03 12.79 31.13
CA GLY A 242 -27.98 12.79 32.25
C GLY A 242 -27.16 13.12 33.49
#